data_AF-A0A8S2WMV5-F1
#
_entry.id   AF-A0A8S2WMV5-F1
#
_cell.length_a   1.000
_cell.length_b   1.000
_cell.length_c   1.000
_cell.angle_alpha   90.00
_cell.angle_beta   90.00
_cell.angle_gamma   90.00
#
_symmetry.space_group_name_H-M   'P 1'
#
loop_
_entity.id
_entity.type
_entity.pdbx_description
1 polymer ?
#
loop_
_entity_poly.entity_id
_entity_poly.type
_entity_poly.pdbx_seq_one_letter_code
_entity_poly.pdbx_strand_id
1 'polypeptide(L)' 'ELRKYNGTDSNGRILTVIYGDIFDVSRRSDLYGPGGSYSLFAGRDATRALSKMQLTQSLFADEYDD' A
#
# COMPACT_ATOMS: atom_id res chain seq x y z
N GLU A 1 -7.40 -7.76 -5.88
CA GLU A 1 -6.37 -8.83 -5.81
C GLU A 1 -5.04 -8.43 -5.13
N LEU A 2 -4.64 -7.15 -5.14
CA LEU A 2 -3.36 -6.69 -4.56
C LEU A 2 -3.27 -6.81 -3.02
N ARG A 3 -4.41 -6.84 -2.32
CA ARG A 3 -4.50 -6.85 -0.84
C ARG A 3 -3.73 -7.96 -0.14
N LYS A 4 -3.54 -9.11 -0.80
CA LYS A 4 -2.76 -10.25 -0.25
C LYS A 4 -1.25 -9.96 -0.15
N TYR A 5 -0.76 -8.96 -0.89
CA TYR A 5 0.64 -8.57 -0.88
C TYR A 5 0.87 -7.39 0.07
N ASN A 6 0.49 -7.55 1.33
CA ASN A 6 0.65 -6.56 2.40
C ASN A 6 1.78 -6.90 3.38
N GLY A 7 2.55 -7.96 3.12
CA GLY A 7 3.63 -8.42 3.99
C GLY A 7 3.21 -9.26 5.19
N THR A 8 1.94 -9.64 5.33
CA THR A 8 1.48 -10.55 6.41
C THR A 8 1.46 -12.03 6.02
N ASP A 9 1.46 -12.34 4.72
CA ASP A 9 1.48 -13.71 4.21
C ASP A 9 2.87 -14.36 4.34
N SER A 10 2.91 -15.70 4.27
CA SER A 10 4.14 -16.52 4.40
C SER A 10 5.23 -16.18 3.38
N ASN A 11 4.86 -15.61 2.23
CA ASN A 11 5.82 -15.14 1.22
C ASN A 11 6.43 -13.76 1.57
N GLY A 12 5.87 -13.03 2.54
CA GLY A 12 6.37 -11.74 3.03
C GLY A 12 6.39 -10.62 1.99
N ARG A 13 5.80 -10.84 0.80
CA ARG A 13 5.84 -9.85 -0.29
C ARG A 13 4.90 -8.68 -0.01
N ILE A 14 5.40 -7.49 -0.30
CA ILE A 14 4.67 -6.24 -0.17
C ILE A 14 4.67 -5.55 -1.53
N LEU A 15 3.48 -5.38 -2.11
CA LEU A 15 3.28 -4.66 -3.35
C LEU A 15 2.45 -3.40 -3.10
N THR A 16 2.71 -2.35 -3.87
CA THR A 16 1.89 -1.14 -3.86
C THR A 16 1.68 -0.66 -5.29
N VAL A 17 0.63 0.12 -5.54
CA VAL A 17 0.39 0.74 -6.85
C VAL A 17 0.65 2.23 -6.77
N ILE A 18 1.35 2.77 -7.78
CA ILE A 18 1.55 4.21 -7.96
C ILE A 18 1.27 4.50 -9.43
N TYR A 19 0.29 5.37 -9.69
CA TYR A 19 -0.14 5.77 -11.02
C TYR A 19 -0.54 4.58 -11.93
N GLY A 20 -1.13 3.54 -11.35
CA GLY A 20 -1.52 2.31 -12.06
C GLY A 20 -0.39 1.28 -12.26
N ASP A 21 0.85 1.65 -11.97
CA ASP A 21 1.99 0.73 -12.02
C ASP A 21 2.20 0.01 -10.68
N ILE A 22 2.54 -1.28 -10.73
CA ILE A 22 2.78 -2.11 -9.56
C ILE A 22 4.26 -2.08 -9.18
N PHE A 23 4.54 -1.70 -7.93
CA PHE A 23 5.88 -1.66 -7.36
C PHE A 23 6.04 -2.74 -6.28
N ASP A 24 7.14 -3.49 -6.37
CA ASP A 24 7.57 -4.41 -5.32
C ASP A 24 8.43 -3.67 -4.30
N VAL A 25 7.87 -3.45 -3.11
CA VAL A 25 8.50 -2.74 -1.99
C VAL A 25 8.89 -3.70 -0.86
N SER A 26 8.91 -5.00 -1.12
CA SER A 26 9.23 -6.04 -0.12
C SER A 26 10.62 -5.84 0.52
N ARG A 27 11.58 -5.24 -0.20
CA ARG A 27 12.92 -4.92 0.32
C ARG A 27 12.93 -3.89 1.45
N ARG A 28 11.85 -3.12 1.60
CA ARG A 28 11.68 -2.09 2.63
C ARG A 28 10.54 -2.47 3.57
N SER A 29 10.51 -3.73 4.01
CA SER A 29 9.48 -4.24 4.92
C SER A 29 9.45 -3.51 6.28
N ASP A 30 10.54 -2.86 6.67
CA ASP A 30 10.63 -1.95 7.82
C ASP A 30 9.70 -0.74 7.69
N LEU A 31 9.50 -0.24 6.46
CA LEU A 31 8.65 0.92 6.17
C LEU A 31 7.26 0.52 5.70
N TYR A 32 7.17 -0.45 4.78
CA TYR A 32 5.91 -0.83 4.13
C TYR A 32 5.25 -2.06 4.76
N GLY A 33 5.96 -2.81 5.60
CA GLY A 33 5.40 -3.98 6.28
C GLY A 33 4.53 -3.60 7.49
N PRO A 34 3.92 -4.59 8.16
CA PRO A 34 3.08 -4.36 9.33
C PRO A 34 3.79 -3.52 10.41
N GLY A 35 3.16 -2.43 10.84
CA GLY A 35 3.73 -1.51 11.83
C GLY A 35 4.70 -0.46 11.28
N GLY A 36 5.06 -0.53 9.99
CA GLY A 36 5.86 0.48 9.32
C GLY A 36 5.08 1.77 9.05
N SER A 37 5.81 2.88 8.87
CA SER A 37 5.24 4.22 8.62
C SER A 37 4.42 4.33 7.32
N TYR A 38 4.69 3.43 6.36
CA TYR A 38 4.03 3.34 5.06
C TYR A 38 3.20 2.05 4.91
N SER A 39 2.89 1.37 6.01
CA SER A 39 2.09 0.14 6.03
C SER A 39 0.71 0.29 5.39
N LEU A 40 0.13 1.49 5.38
CA LEU A 40 -1.15 1.77 4.72
C LEU A 40 -1.12 1.59 3.19
N PHE A 41 0.06 1.72 2.57
CA PHE A 41 0.25 1.50 1.13
C PHE A 41 0.32 0.02 0.75
N ALA A 42 0.55 -0.87 1.73
CA ALA A 42 0.79 -2.28 1.52
C ALA A 42 -0.46 -2.98 0.94
N GLY A 43 -0.30 -3.56 -0.25
CA GLY A 43 -1.35 -4.23 -0.99
C GLY A 43 -2.43 -3.28 -1.56
N ARG A 44 -2.15 -1.97 -1.64
CA ARG A 44 -3.11 -0.94 -2.09
C ARG A 44 -2.51 0.04 -3.08
N ASP A 45 -3.39 0.82 -3.71
CA ASP A 45 -3.01 1.98 -4.52
C ASP A 45 -2.67 3.18 -3.61
N ALA A 46 -1.41 3.60 -3.66
CA ALA A 46 -0.87 4.73 -2.92
C ALA A 46 -1.06 6.06 -3.66
N THR A 47 -1.50 6.05 -4.92
CA THR A 47 -1.58 7.25 -5.79
C THR A 47 -2.33 8.38 -5.12
N ARG A 48 -3.55 8.13 -4.62
CA ARG A 48 -4.40 9.18 -4.00
C ARG A 48 -3.73 9.81 -2.77
N ALA A 49 -3.13 8.96 -1.94
CA ALA A 49 -2.46 9.38 -0.71
C ALA A 49 -1.16 10.16 -0.99
N LEU A 50 -0.39 9.71 -1.98
CA LEU A 50 0.81 10.42 -2.45
C LEU A 50 0.44 11.76 -3.12
N SER A 51 -0.58 11.79 -3.97
CA SER A 51 -1.05 13.03 -4.62
C SER A 51 -1.54 14.07 -3.62
N LYS A 52 -2.15 13.64 -2.51
CA LYS A 52 -2.62 14.53 -1.44
C LYS A 52 -1.56 14.82 -0.36
N MET A 53 -0.37 14.20 -0.44
CA MET A 53 0.66 14.21 0.59
C MET A 53 0.12 13.87 1.99
N GLN A 54 -0.79 12.90 2.07
CA GLN A 54 -1.49 12.51 3.28
C GLN A 54 -1.49 11.00 3.45
N LEU A 55 -1.21 10.54 4.68
CA LEU A 55 -1.23 9.13 5.07
C LEU A 55 -2.38 8.89 6.04
N THR A 56 -3.60 8.89 5.51
CA THR A 56 -4.82 8.66 6.29
C THR A 56 -5.59 7.47 5.73
N GLN A 57 -6.19 6.69 6.62
CA GLN A 57 -6.87 5.45 6.25
C GLN A 57 -8.07 5.67 5.31
N SER A 58 -8.71 6.84 5.38
CA SER A 58 -9.81 7.23 4.50
C SER A 58 -9.40 7.36 3.04
N LEU A 59 -8.12 7.59 2.73
CA LEU A 59 -7.63 7.68 1.35
C LEU A 59 -7.50 6.31 0.67
N PHE A 60 -7.60 5.23 1.45
CA PHE A 60 -7.49 3.85 0.99
C PHE A 60 -8.80 3.07 1.12
N ALA A 61 -9.90 3.72 1.53
CA ALA A 61 -11.22 3.11 1.52
C ALA A 61 -11.57 2.76 0.07
N ASP A 62 -12.12 1.56 -0.14
CA ASP A 62 -12.51 1.04 -1.46
C ASP A 62 -13.76 1.75 -2.04
N GLU A 63 -14.19 2.83 -1.39
CA GLU A 63 -15.21 3.75 -1.86
C GLU A 63 -14.58 4.59 -2.98
N TYR A 64 -14.73 4.09 -4.20
CA TYR A 64 -14.78 4.94 -5.36
C TYR A 64 -15.93 5.94 -5.10
N ASP A 65 -15.59 7.23 -4.97
CA ASP A 65 -16.59 8.31 -5.05
C ASP A 65 -17.14 8.24 -6.48
N ASP A 66 -18.26 7.52 -6.64
CA ASP A 66 -19.10 7.54 -7.83
C ASP A 66 -19.73 8.94 -8.01
#